data_AF-X1AR66-F1
#
_entry.id   AF-X1AR66-F1
#
_cell.length_a   1.000
_cell.length_b   1.000
_cell.length_c   1.000
_cell.angle_alpha   90.00
_cell.angle_beta   90.00
_cell.angle_gamma   90.00
#
_symmetry.space_group_name_H-M   'P 1'
#
loop_
_entity.id
_entity.type
_entity.pdbx_description
1 polymer ?
#
loop_
_entity_poly.entity_id
_entity_poly.type
_entity_poly.pdbx_seq_one_letter_code
_entity_poly.pdbx_strand_id
1 'polypeptide(L)'
;IDSAIGEIAEKMADDDLLIMLSDHGFERLEKDVYVNHLLASEGFLAFEPDSEPKLANISSATKAFALDPGRIYINQKGKYPAGSVREQDKDACLNNLEEVFSSLKIDDKKVIKHVYRKEDIYEGPYLDQAPELILLAEKGFNLKGSMASQQIAGKGPFTGKHTYPDAFLLANNKDLLGDFTDQPSVIDAGKFIKSRVSRS
;
A
#
# COMPACT_ATOMS: atom_id res chain seq x y z
N ILE A 1 -4.89 6.16 -26.23
CA ILE A 1 -6.01 5.91 -25.29
C ILE A 1 -7.22 6.70 -25.75
N ASP A 2 -7.13 8.03 -25.79
CA ASP A 2 -8.21 8.91 -26.30
C ASP A 2 -8.79 8.45 -27.66
N SER A 3 -7.95 8.30 -28.69
CA SER A 3 -8.38 7.76 -30.00
C SER A 3 -9.10 6.41 -29.92
N ALA A 4 -8.64 5.49 -29.05
CA ALA A 4 -9.27 4.17 -28.91
C ALA A 4 -10.63 4.26 -28.22
N ILE A 5 -10.77 5.18 -27.25
CA ILE A 5 -12.07 5.48 -26.62
C ILE A 5 -13.02 6.08 -27.66
N GLY A 6 -12.52 6.98 -28.51
CA GLY A 6 -13.29 7.55 -29.63
C GLY A 6 -13.79 6.47 -30.59
N GLU A 7 -12.93 5.56 -31.04
CA GLU A 7 -13.31 4.45 -31.91
C GLU A 7 -14.34 3.49 -31.29
N ILE A 8 -14.31 3.31 -29.97
CA ILE A 8 -15.33 2.54 -29.26
C ILE A 8 -16.64 3.32 -29.25
N ALA A 9 -16.61 4.59 -28.86
CA ALA A 9 -17.79 5.45 -28.77
C ALA A 9 -18.50 5.60 -30.12
N GLU A 10 -17.78 5.68 -31.23
CA GLU A 10 -18.35 5.75 -32.59
C GLU A 10 -19.12 4.49 -33.00
N LYS A 11 -18.87 3.35 -32.35
CA LYS A 11 -19.54 2.07 -32.64
C LYS A 11 -20.70 1.76 -31.71
N MET A 12 -20.91 2.58 -30.68
CA MET A 12 -21.95 2.40 -29.68
C MET A 12 -23.28 3.00 -30.13
N ALA A 13 -24.38 2.40 -29.71
CA ALA A 13 -25.71 2.99 -29.84
C ALA A 13 -25.95 4.05 -28.74
N ASP A 14 -26.94 4.93 -28.95
CA ASP A 14 -27.28 6.01 -28.00
C ASP A 14 -27.73 5.50 -26.62
N ASP A 15 -28.24 4.26 -26.56
CA ASP A 15 -28.67 3.58 -25.33
C ASP A 15 -27.59 2.69 -24.70
N ASP A 16 -26.41 2.61 -25.31
CA ASP A 16 -25.28 1.88 -24.72
C ASP A 16 -24.57 2.72 -23.63
N LEU A 17 -24.17 2.03 -22.56
CA LEU A 17 -23.44 2.63 -21.46
C LEU A 17 -21.94 2.37 -21.58
N LEU A 18 -21.16 3.44 -21.77
CA LEU A 18 -19.71 3.43 -21.64
C LEU A 18 -19.32 3.89 -20.24
N ILE A 19 -18.62 3.05 -19.49
CA ILE A 19 -17.98 3.42 -18.21
C ILE A 19 -16.47 3.32 -18.37
N MET A 20 -15.77 4.40 -18.02
CA MET A 20 -14.33 4.42 -17.82
C MET A 20 -14.06 4.61 -16.34
N LEU A 21 -13.25 3.74 -15.75
CA LEU A 21 -12.95 3.80 -14.33
C LEU A 21 -11.47 3.54 -14.07
N SER A 22 -11.00 4.04 -12.94
CA SER A 22 -9.75 3.64 -12.32
C SER A 22 -9.99 3.36 -10.85
N ASP A 23 -9.37 2.30 -10.35
CA ASP A 23 -9.45 1.83 -8.97
C ASP A 23 -8.50 2.57 -8.02
N HIS A 24 -7.56 3.35 -8.56
CA HIS A 24 -6.58 4.14 -7.82
C HIS A 24 -6.13 5.36 -8.62
N GLY A 25 -5.61 6.39 -7.97
CA GLY A 25 -4.94 7.47 -8.69
C GLY A 25 -3.50 7.12 -9.07
N PHE A 26 -2.82 8.10 -9.64
CA PHE A 26 -1.43 7.96 -10.05
C PHE A 26 -0.69 9.29 -9.89
N GLU A 27 0.55 9.24 -9.43
CA GLU A 27 1.39 10.42 -9.32
C GLU A 27 2.83 10.16 -9.78
N ARG A 28 3.57 11.25 -9.99
CA ARG A 28 5.00 11.18 -10.32
C ARG A 28 5.79 10.62 -9.14
N LEU A 29 6.67 9.66 -9.41
CA LEU A 29 7.61 9.12 -8.45
C LEU A 29 8.88 9.99 -8.43
N GLU A 30 9.26 10.46 -7.24
CA GLU A 30 10.55 11.10 -7.01
C GLU A 30 11.59 10.07 -6.57
N LYS A 31 11.27 9.26 -5.56
CA LYS A 31 12.17 8.23 -5.00
C LYS A 31 11.42 7.02 -4.45
N ASP A 32 12.04 5.86 -4.60
CA ASP A 32 11.76 4.68 -3.79
C ASP A 32 12.49 4.78 -2.45
N VAL A 33 11.84 4.37 -1.36
CA VAL A 33 12.39 4.29 -0.01
C VAL A 33 12.33 2.84 0.46
N TYR A 34 13.48 2.30 0.87
CA TYR A 34 13.65 0.89 1.20
C TYR A 34 13.49 0.66 2.70
N VAL A 35 12.28 0.29 3.10
CA VAL A 35 11.85 0.21 4.51
C VAL A 35 12.66 -0.81 5.30
N ASN A 36 12.95 -1.98 4.72
CA ASN A 36 13.76 -3.00 5.40
C ASN A 36 15.22 -2.59 5.59
N HIS A 37 15.76 -1.73 4.71
CA HIS A 37 17.09 -1.15 4.91
C HIS A 37 17.10 -0.23 6.14
N LEU A 38 16.08 0.64 6.27
CA LEU A 38 15.92 1.49 7.46
C LEU A 38 15.74 0.66 8.74
N LEU A 39 14.88 -0.37 8.71
CA LEU A 39 14.70 -1.25 9.85
C LEU A 39 16.01 -1.95 10.26
N ALA A 40 16.85 -2.32 9.29
CA ALA A 40 18.15 -2.91 9.56
C ALA A 40 19.13 -1.89 10.17
N SER A 41 19.19 -0.66 9.64
CA SER A 41 20.07 0.39 10.17
C SER A 41 19.69 0.82 11.60
N GLU A 42 18.40 0.78 11.92
CA GLU A 42 17.87 1.09 13.25
C GLU A 42 17.85 -0.12 14.21
N GLY A 43 18.35 -1.28 13.78
CA GLY A 43 18.48 -2.49 14.61
C GLY A 43 17.17 -3.25 14.89
N PHE A 44 16.13 -3.03 14.09
CA PHE A 44 14.88 -3.80 14.14
C PHE A 44 14.90 -5.05 13.25
N LEU A 45 15.70 -5.05 12.18
CA LEU A 45 15.84 -6.16 11.24
C LEU A 45 17.28 -6.66 11.23
N ALA A 46 17.48 -7.97 11.33
CA ALA A 46 18.78 -8.60 11.23
C ALA A 46 18.68 -9.88 10.41
N PHE A 47 19.75 -10.24 9.72
CA PHE A 47 19.85 -11.48 8.96
C PHE A 47 20.82 -12.44 9.65
N GLU A 48 20.68 -13.73 9.39
CA GLU A 48 21.65 -14.73 9.86
C GLU A 48 23.04 -14.44 9.25
N PRO A 49 24.15 -14.72 9.98
CA PRO A 49 25.50 -14.51 9.47
C PRO A 49 25.74 -15.26 8.16
N ASP A 50 26.50 -14.66 7.25
CA ASP A 50 26.87 -15.24 5.94
C ASP A 50 25.68 -15.69 5.06
N SER A 51 24.49 -15.12 5.30
CA SER A 51 23.27 -15.43 4.55
C SER A 51 22.84 -14.31 3.60
N GLU A 52 22.12 -14.68 2.54
CA GLU A 52 21.51 -13.69 1.67
C GLU A 52 20.38 -12.94 2.38
N PRO A 53 20.24 -11.62 2.18
CA PRO A 53 19.21 -10.82 2.82
C PRO A 53 17.82 -11.11 2.21
N LYS A 54 17.14 -12.11 2.78
CA LYS A 54 15.82 -12.61 2.39
C LYS A 54 14.97 -12.88 3.62
N LEU A 55 13.65 -12.87 3.47
CA LEU A 55 12.73 -13.10 4.60
C LEU A 55 12.99 -14.45 5.30
N ALA A 56 13.36 -15.49 4.56
CA ALA A 56 13.67 -16.81 5.12
C ALA A 56 14.94 -16.83 5.99
N ASN A 57 15.80 -15.82 5.87
CA ASN A 57 17.09 -15.73 6.55
C ASN A 57 17.11 -14.61 7.61
N ILE A 58 15.95 -14.06 8.00
CA ILE A 58 15.92 -13.13 9.13
C ILE A 58 16.34 -13.86 10.40
N SER A 59 17.14 -13.21 11.23
CA SER A 59 17.66 -13.83 12.44
C SER A 59 16.71 -13.70 13.62
N SER A 60 16.96 -14.50 14.66
CA SER A 60 16.26 -14.42 15.94
C SER A 60 16.42 -13.08 16.68
N ALA A 61 17.30 -12.19 16.22
CA ALA A 61 17.42 -10.81 16.73
C ALA A 61 16.41 -9.84 16.07
N THR A 62 15.78 -10.23 14.97
CA THR A 62 14.80 -9.40 14.25
C THR A 62 13.58 -9.13 15.11
N LYS A 63 13.24 -7.85 15.30
CA LYS A 63 12.06 -7.37 15.99
C LYS A 63 10.91 -7.03 15.04
N ALA A 64 11.22 -6.50 13.87
CA ALA A 64 10.22 -6.12 12.88
C ALA A 64 10.76 -6.25 11.45
N PHE A 65 9.86 -6.48 10.50
CA PHE A 65 10.16 -6.53 9.07
C PHE A 65 8.99 -5.92 8.28
N ALA A 66 9.29 -5.45 7.07
CA ALA A 66 8.32 -4.84 6.18
C ALA A 66 8.02 -5.70 4.96
N LEU A 67 6.76 -5.71 4.51
CA LEU A 67 6.32 -6.25 3.23
C LEU A 67 5.61 -5.18 2.41
N ASP A 68 5.67 -5.29 1.09
CA ASP A 68 5.09 -4.31 0.19
C ASP A 68 3.56 -4.30 0.22
N PRO A 69 2.90 -3.15 0.08
CA PRO A 69 3.44 -1.80 0.22
C PRO A 69 3.35 -1.30 1.67
N GLY A 70 4.46 -0.87 2.26
CA GLY A 70 4.47 -0.14 3.55
C GLY A 70 3.87 -0.87 4.76
N ARG A 71 3.78 -2.21 4.74
CA ARG A 71 3.19 -3.00 5.84
C ARG A 71 4.29 -3.48 6.77
N ILE A 72 4.21 -3.11 8.04
CA ILE A 72 5.18 -3.50 9.06
C ILE A 72 4.59 -4.62 9.91
N TYR A 73 5.38 -5.67 10.10
CA TYR A 73 5.05 -6.81 10.95
C TYR A 73 6.02 -6.87 12.12
N ILE A 74 5.48 -7.08 13.32
CA ILE A 74 6.29 -7.41 14.49
C ILE A 74 6.62 -8.90 14.43
N ASN A 75 7.90 -9.23 14.50
CA ASN A 75 8.38 -10.61 14.58
C ASN A 75 8.13 -11.17 15.99
N GLN A 76 6.84 -11.37 16.30
CA GLN A 76 6.32 -11.72 17.60
C GLN A 76 6.57 -13.20 17.94
N LYS A 77 7.01 -13.45 19.17
CA LYS A 77 7.24 -14.79 19.72
C LYS A 77 5.92 -15.59 19.73
N GLY A 78 5.96 -16.79 19.17
CA GLY A 78 4.79 -17.67 19.04
C GLY A 78 3.93 -17.43 17.80
N LYS A 79 4.04 -16.25 17.14
CA LYS A 79 3.39 -15.96 15.85
C LYS A 79 4.30 -16.31 14.67
N TYR A 80 5.60 -16.04 14.80
CA TYR A 80 6.61 -16.31 13.76
C TYR A 80 7.66 -17.32 14.23
N PRO A 81 8.22 -18.15 13.33
CA PRO A 81 9.18 -19.21 13.68
C PRO A 81 10.41 -18.73 14.47
N ALA A 82 10.93 -17.54 14.15
CA ALA A 82 12.06 -16.90 14.81
C ALA A 82 11.64 -15.66 15.62
N GLY A 83 10.41 -15.63 16.13
CA GLY A 83 9.84 -14.47 16.82
C GLY A 83 10.60 -14.07 18.09
N SER A 84 11.07 -12.83 18.14
CA SER A 84 11.90 -12.29 19.23
C SER A 84 11.13 -11.40 20.20
N VAL A 85 10.06 -10.74 19.74
CA VAL A 85 9.29 -9.78 20.53
C VAL A 85 8.26 -10.51 21.38
N ARG A 86 8.30 -10.32 22.70
CA ARG A 86 7.28 -10.87 23.61
C ARG A 86 6.04 -9.98 23.59
N GLU A 87 4.89 -10.53 23.94
CA GLU A 87 3.61 -9.78 23.97
C GLU A 87 3.72 -8.48 24.79
N GLN A 88 4.29 -8.57 25.99
CA GLN A 88 4.51 -7.43 26.89
C GLN A 88 5.44 -6.33 26.35
N ASP A 89 6.29 -6.65 25.37
CA ASP A 89 7.26 -5.73 24.78
C ASP A 89 6.75 -5.15 23.44
N LYS A 90 5.61 -5.63 22.95
CA LYS A 90 5.06 -5.29 21.62
C LYS A 90 4.75 -3.81 21.49
N ASP A 91 4.02 -3.23 22.44
CA ASP A 91 3.64 -1.82 22.40
C ASP A 91 4.85 -0.88 22.44
N ALA A 92 5.84 -1.20 23.27
CA ALA A 92 7.10 -0.44 23.30
C ALA A 92 7.84 -0.50 21.95
N CYS A 93 7.85 -1.68 21.30
CA CYS A 93 8.43 -1.83 19.97
C CYS A 93 7.67 -1.00 18.91
N LEU A 94 6.34 -0.96 18.98
CA LEU A 94 5.50 -0.18 18.07
C LEU A 94 5.73 1.32 18.23
N ASN A 95 5.79 1.81 19.47
CA ASN A 95 6.06 3.23 19.75
C ASN A 95 7.41 3.68 19.17
N ASN A 96 8.46 2.85 19.33
CA ASN A 96 9.77 3.16 18.77
C ASN A 96 9.75 3.19 17.23
N LEU A 97 9.04 2.25 16.61
CA LEU A 97 8.88 2.22 15.15
C LEU A 97 8.11 3.45 14.64
N GLU A 98 7.04 3.85 15.33
CA GLU A 98 6.29 5.07 15.02
C GLU A 98 7.17 6.32 15.06
N GLU A 99 8.06 6.43 16.05
CA GLU A 99 9.01 7.54 16.16
C GLU A 99 10.03 7.55 15.01
N VAL A 100 10.62 6.38 14.70
CA VAL A 100 11.55 6.21 13.58
C VAL A 100 10.89 6.61 12.25
N PHE A 101 9.68 6.11 11.99
CA PHE A 101 9.00 6.39 10.73
C PHE A 101 8.49 7.83 10.65
N SER A 102 8.01 8.40 11.76
CA SER A 102 7.52 9.77 11.79
C SER A 102 8.63 10.82 11.62
N SER A 103 9.85 10.48 12.02
CA SER A 103 11.04 11.35 11.88
C SER A 103 11.78 11.16 10.54
N LEU A 104 11.44 10.15 9.74
CA LEU A 104 12.12 9.83 8.49
C LEU A 104 12.04 10.97 7.46
N LYS A 105 13.21 11.46 7.05
CA LYS A 105 13.39 12.43 5.97
C LYS A 105 14.37 11.95 4.91
N ILE A 106 14.10 12.30 3.66
CA ILE A 106 15.01 12.11 2.52
C ILE A 106 15.06 13.43 1.74
N ASP A 107 16.27 13.95 1.51
CA ASP A 107 16.50 15.28 0.93
C ASP A 107 15.68 16.37 1.65
N ASP A 108 15.72 16.37 2.99
CA ASP A 108 14.97 17.27 3.88
C ASP A 108 13.43 17.21 3.79
N LYS A 109 12.88 16.34 2.94
CA LYS A 109 11.43 16.12 2.83
C LYS A 109 10.98 14.98 3.74
N LYS A 110 9.84 15.18 4.41
CA LYS A 110 9.17 14.12 5.18
C LYS A 110 8.75 13.00 4.24
N VAL A 111 9.08 11.75 4.60
CA VAL A 111 8.73 10.58 3.77
C VAL A 111 7.39 10.00 4.14
N ILE A 112 7.07 9.95 5.44
CA ILE A 112 5.87 9.29 5.95
C ILE A 112 4.81 10.34 6.26
N LYS A 113 3.69 10.29 5.53
CA LYS A 113 2.52 11.13 5.77
C LYS A 113 1.83 10.72 7.06
N HIS A 114 1.60 9.41 7.23
CA HIS A 114 0.94 8.85 8.41
C HIS A 114 1.42 7.43 8.72
N VAL A 115 1.38 7.05 9.99
CA VAL A 115 1.60 5.69 10.48
C VAL A 115 0.30 5.26 11.15
N TYR A 116 -0.39 4.29 10.57
CA TYR A 116 -1.62 3.74 11.15
C TYR A 116 -1.29 2.48 11.95
N ARG A 117 -1.88 2.33 13.14
CA ARG A 117 -1.99 1.01 13.77
C ARG A 117 -3.10 0.23 13.10
N LYS A 118 -3.00 -1.09 13.16
CA LYS A 118 -4.02 -1.96 12.54
C LYS A 118 -5.41 -1.75 13.12
N GLU A 119 -5.50 -1.46 14.42
CA GLU A 119 -6.76 -1.21 15.13
C GLU A 119 -7.44 0.09 14.66
N ASP A 120 -6.69 1.01 14.04
CA ASP A 120 -7.23 2.28 13.55
C ASP A 120 -7.95 2.13 12.20
N ILE A 121 -7.63 1.09 11.43
CA ILE A 121 -8.05 0.98 10.02
C ILE A 121 -8.62 -0.39 9.62
N TYR A 122 -8.48 -1.40 10.47
CA TYR A 122 -9.01 -2.74 10.22
C TYR A 122 -9.95 -3.18 11.34
N GLU A 123 -10.99 -3.92 10.93
CA GLU A 123 -11.94 -4.56 11.83
C GLU A 123 -12.31 -5.96 11.30
N GLY A 124 -12.87 -6.78 12.18
CA GLY A 124 -13.39 -8.10 11.83
C GLY A 124 -12.48 -9.28 12.19
N PRO A 125 -12.85 -10.50 11.78
CA PRO A 125 -12.32 -11.75 12.33
C PRO A 125 -10.85 -12.05 11.99
N TYR A 126 -10.24 -11.26 11.12
CA TYR A 126 -8.86 -11.45 10.65
C TYR A 126 -7.88 -10.37 11.15
N LEU A 127 -8.28 -9.54 12.12
CA LEU A 127 -7.45 -8.47 12.68
C LEU A 127 -6.10 -8.96 13.25
N ASP A 128 -6.05 -10.20 13.74
CA ASP A 128 -4.80 -10.78 14.25
C ASP A 128 -3.77 -11.10 13.15
N GLN A 129 -4.24 -11.26 11.91
CA GLN A 129 -3.40 -11.50 10.73
C GLN A 129 -2.97 -10.21 10.03
N ALA A 130 -3.58 -9.06 10.38
CA ALA A 130 -3.21 -7.77 9.82
C ALA A 130 -1.77 -7.38 10.22
N PRO A 131 -1.07 -6.60 9.36
CA PRO A 131 0.20 -5.99 9.73
C PRO A 131 0.02 -5.07 10.93
N GLU A 132 0.97 -5.00 11.84
CA GLU A 132 0.84 -4.15 13.03
C GLU A 132 0.85 -2.64 12.72
N LEU A 133 1.66 -2.20 11.73
CA LEU A 133 1.63 -0.81 11.25
C LEU A 133 1.48 -0.73 9.73
N ILE A 134 0.79 0.31 9.28
CA ILE A 134 0.61 0.63 7.86
C ILE A 134 1.15 2.03 7.62
N LEU A 135 2.19 2.10 6.80
CA LEU A 135 2.86 3.35 6.44
C LEU A 135 2.22 3.96 5.20
N LEU A 136 1.72 5.18 5.34
CA LEU A 136 1.29 6.01 4.23
C LEU A 136 2.40 6.99 3.87
N ALA A 137 2.96 6.86 2.67
CA ALA A 137 3.98 7.78 2.18
C ALA A 137 3.42 9.17 1.80
N GLU A 138 4.28 10.17 1.90
CA GLU A 138 4.09 11.48 1.28
C GLU A 138 4.16 11.40 -0.25
N LYS A 139 3.68 12.47 -0.90
CA LYS A 139 3.72 12.59 -2.37
C LYS A 139 5.13 12.39 -2.91
N GLY A 140 5.24 11.66 -4.01
CA GLY A 140 6.52 11.40 -4.68
C GLY A 140 7.37 10.30 -4.04
N PHE A 141 7.01 9.75 -2.88
CA PHE A 141 7.71 8.64 -2.27
C PHE A 141 6.96 7.31 -2.43
N ASN A 142 7.69 6.25 -2.78
CA ASN A 142 7.16 4.89 -2.84
C ASN A 142 7.89 4.00 -1.84
N LEU A 143 7.16 3.30 -0.98
CA LEU A 143 7.75 2.45 0.05
C LEU A 143 7.96 1.04 -0.50
N LYS A 144 9.19 0.54 -0.36
CA LYS A 144 9.59 -0.81 -0.79
C LYS A 144 10.14 -1.61 0.38
N GLY A 145 9.59 -2.79 0.61
CA GLY A 145 10.02 -3.82 1.55
C GLY A 145 11.16 -4.68 1.00
N SER A 146 12.02 -4.15 0.12
CA SER A 146 13.16 -4.89 -0.41
C SER A 146 14.08 -5.33 0.72
N MET A 147 14.27 -6.64 0.89
CA MET A 147 15.18 -7.19 1.90
C MET A 147 16.65 -6.91 1.56
N ALA A 148 16.99 -6.83 0.27
CA ALA A 148 18.37 -6.79 -0.20
C ALA A 148 18.93 -5.39 -0.51
N SER A 149 18.12 -4.34 -0.35
CA SER A 149 18.57 -2.97 -0.69
C SER A 149 19.74 -2.54 0.20
N GLN A 150 20.79 -2.00 -0.43
CA GLN A 150 22.00 -1.49 0.23
C GLN A 150 21.95 0.02 0.51
N GLN A 151 20.83 0.66 0.20
CA GLN A 151 20.62 2.10 0.42
C GLN A 151 19.20 2.36 0.93
N ILE A 152 19.02 3.46 1.66
CA ILE A 152 17.72 3.87 2.21
C ILE A 152 16.76 4.39 1.14
N ALA A 153 17.26 5.02 0.08
CA ALA A 153 16.45 5.56 -1.00
C ALA A 153 17.16 5.48 -2.34
N GLY A 154 16.39 5.40 -3.42
CA GLY A 154 16.93 5.37 -4.78
C GLY A 154 15.89 5.65 -5.85
N LYS A 155 16.29 5.54 -7.12
CA LYS A 155 15.39 5.59 -8.26
C LYS A 155 15.37 4.24 -8.95
N GLY A 156 14.20 3.61 -8.99
CA GLY A 156 13.96 2.44 -9.82
C GLY A 156 13.75 2.80 -11.29
N PRO A 157 13.36 1.82 -12.14
CA PRO A 157 13.07 2.05 -13.55
C PRO A 157 11.77 2.82 -13.79
N PHE A 158 10.92 2.94 -12.76
CA PHE A 158 9.62 3.59 -12.86
C PHE A 158 9.70 5.08 -12.50
N THR A 159 8.90 5.89 -13.17
CA THR A 159 8.79 7.35 -12.95
C THR A 159 7.46 7.75 -12.33
N GLY A 160 6.58 6.79 -12.01
CA GLY A 160 5.28 7.02 -11.39
C GLY A 160 4.90 5.89 -10.42
N LYS A 161 3.92 6.18 -9.57
CA LYS A 161 3.38 5.24 -8.57
C LYS A 161 1.88 5.44 -8.38
N HIS A 162 1.23 4.39 -7.88
CA HIS A 162 -0.17 4.45 -7.47
C HIS A 162 -0.37 5.35 -6.25
N THR A 163 -1.54 6.00 -6.19
CA THR A 163 -2.02 6.78 -5.03
C THR A 163 -3.40 6.29 -4.60
N TYR A 164 -3.70 6.44 -3.31
CA TYR A 164 -5.06 6.20 -2.81
C TYR A 164 -6.10 7.21 -3.32
N PRO A 165 -5.86 8.54 -3.29
CA PRO A 165 -6.77 9.51 -3.90
C PRO A 165 -6.69 9.48 -5.43
N ASP A 166 -7.62 10.20 -6.06
CA ASP A 166 -7.67 10.51 -7.50
C ASP A 166 -8.01 9.33 -8.42
N ALA A 167 -8.63 8.29 -7.88
CA ALA A 167 -9.42 7.35 -8.65
C ALA A 167 -10.57 8.08 -9.36
N PHE A 168 -10.97 7.63 -10.54
CA PHE A 168 -12.03 8.27 -11.33
C PHE A 168 -13.08 7.28 -11.82
N LEU A 169 -14.28 7.80 -12.06
CA LEU A 169 -15.35 7.13 -12.78
C LEU A 169 -15.98 8.15 -13.72
N LEU A 170 -16.00 7.83 -15.02
CA LEU A 170 -16.57 8.65 -16.08
C LEU A 170 -17.58 7.78 -16.85
N ALA A 171 -18.70 8.36 -17.23
CA ALA A 171 -19.68 7.68 -18.08
C ALA A 171 -20.23 8.62 -19.15
N ASN A 172 -20.61 8.05 -20.30
CA ASN A 172 -21.21 8.78 -21.42
C ASN A 172 -22.66 9.22 -21.17
N ASN A 173 -23.38 8.56 -20.26
CA ASN A 173 -24.79 8.83 -20.01
C ASN A 173 -25.15 8.71 -18.51
N LYS A 174 -25.46 9.85 -17.88
CA LYS A 174 -25.81 9.90 -16.45
C LYS A 174 -27.16 9.25 -16.14
N ASP A 175 -28.11 9.30 -17.07
CA ASP A 175 -29.45 8.72 -16.86
C ASP A 175 -29.39 7.19 -16.81
N LEU A 176 -28.39 6.59 -17.47
CA LEU A 176 -28.12 5.15 -17.38
C LEU A 176 -27.37 4.75 -16.11
N LEU A 177 -26.68 5.67 -15.42
CA LEU A 177 -25.99 5.39 -14.15
C LEU A 177 -26.95 5.24 -12.96
N GLY A 178 -28.18 5.75 -13.04
CA GLY A 178 -29.14 5.72 -11.92
C GLY A 178 -28.68 6.54 -10.71
N ASP A 179 -29.03 6.10 -9.49
CA ASP A 179 -28.69 6.76 -8.21
C ASP A 179 -27.23 6.55 -7.78
N PHE A 180 -26.29 6.71 -8.71
CA PHE A 180 -24.89 6.80 -8.35
C PHE A 180 -24.68 8.02 -7.45
N THR A 181 -24.33 7.78 -6.18
CA THR A 181 -24.09 8.84 -5.20
C THR A 181 -22.94 9.74 -5.64
N ASP A 182 -22.91 11.01 -5.20
CA ASP A 182 -21.84 11.96 -5.55
C ASP A 182 -20.42 11.54 -5.11
N GLN A 183 -20.29 10.50 -4.27
CA GLN A 183 -19.00 9.88 -3.89
C GLN A 183 -19.05 8.36 -4.02
N PRO A 184 -19.03 7.82 -5.25
CA PRO A 184 -19.12 6.39 -5.44
C PRO A 184 -17.82 5.69 -5.06
N SER A 185 -17.93 4.51 -4.46
CA SER A 185 -16.80 3.61 -4.27
C SER A 185 -16.65 2.65 -5.46
N VAL A 186 -15.47 2.04 -5.60
CA VAL A 186 -15.23 0.95 -6.56
C VAL A 186 -16.21 -0.22 -6.35
N ILE A 187 -16.65 -0.45 -5.11
CA ILE A 187 -17.65 -1.48 -4.78
C ILE A 187 -19.01 -1.14 -5.38
N ASP A 188 -19.40 0.13 -5.36
CA ASP A 188 -20.68 0.59 -5.93
C ASP A 188 -20.68 0.43 -7.45
N ALA A 189 -19.55 0.73 -8.11
CA ALA A 189 -19.33 0.41 -9.52
C ALA A 189 -19.46 -1.08 -9.82
N GLY A 190 -18.84 -1.95 -9.02
CA GLY A 190 -18.97 -3.39 -9.18
C GLY A 190 -20.41 -3.89 -9.04
N LYS A 191 -21.14 -3.42 -8.02
CA LYS A 191 -22.56 -3.77 -7.79
C LYS A 191 -23.44 -3.32 -8.95
N PHE A 192 -23.23 -2.10 -9.42
CA PHE A 192 -23.99 -1.53 -10.53
C PHE A 192 -23.79 -2.31 -11.82
N ILE A 193 -22.54 -2.57 -12.21
CA ILE A 193 -22.23 -3.35 -13.43
C ILE A 193 -22.89 -4.74 -13.34
N LYS A 194 -22.75 -5.41 -12.19
CA LYS A 194 -23.39 -6.72 -11.97
C LYS A 194 -24.92 -6.68 -12.13
N SER A 195 -25.58 -5.63 -11.64
CA SER A 195 -27.04 -5.48 -11.75
C SER A 195 -27.55 -5.31 -13.19
N ARG A 196 -26.71 -4.77 -14.08
CA ARG A 196 -27.03 -4.55 -15.50
C ARG A 196 -26.75 -5.79 -16.35
N VAL A 197 -25.67 -6.50 -16.06
CA VAL A 197 -25.27 -7.73 -16.79
C VAL A 197 -26.13 -8.95 -16.41
N SER A 198 -26.66 -9.00 -15.18
CA SER A 198 -27.52 -10.10 -14.73
C SER A 198 -28.99 -10.01 -15.18
N ARG A 199 -29.36 -8.99 -15.97
CA ARG A 199 -30.70 -8.79 -16.53
C ARG A 199 -30.85 -9.27 -17.99
N SER A 200 -29.81 -9.90 -18.55
CA SER A 200 -29.86 -10.64 -19.83
C SER A 200 -29.97 -12.14 -19.59
#